data_AF-A0AA35DA40-F1
#
_entry.id   AF-A0AA35DA40-F1
#
_cell.length_a   1.000
_cell.length_b   1.000
_cell.length_c   1.000
_cell.angle_alpha   90.00
_cell.angle_beta   90.00
_cell.angle_gamma   90.00
#
_symmetry.space_group_name_H-M   'P 1'
#
loop_
_entity.id
_entity.type
_entity.pdbx_description
1 polymer ?
#
loop_
_entity_poly.entity_id
_entity_poly.type
_entity_poly.pdbx_seq_one_letter_code
_entity_poly.pdbx_strand_id
1 'polypeptide(L)'
;MNDTNQLPANEDVLVLDDAKYFLVVAFSTAYNDADAPAYLHLRDVIGQTCIGSCIQNLDGTWQSRLNVILDDESNSDSLLVGDFDSRVDGIVHLWQQRKKAFCI
;
A
#
# COMPACT_ATOMS: atom_id res chain seq x y z
N MET A 1 26.35 -22.26 4.12
CA MET A 1 24.89 -22.31 3.88
C MET A 1 24.44 -20.87 3.75
N ASN A 2 24.40 -20.34 2.53
CA ASN A 2 23.82 -19.03 2.25
C ASN A 2 22.40 -19.30 1.77
N ASP A 3 21.44 -19.28 2.68
CA ASP A 3 20.03 -19.13 2.32
C ASP A 3 19.80 -17.66 1.96
N THR A 4 20.27 -17.26 0.78
CA THR A 4 19.74 -16.08 0.12
C THR A 4 18.34 -16.43 -0.36
N ASN A 5 17.36 -16.32 0.54
CA ASN A 5 15.95 -16.08 0.22
C ASN A 5 15.81 -14.67 -0.39
N GLN A 6 16.58 -14.40 -1.44
CA GLN A 6 16.36 -13.25 -2.28
C GLN A 6 15.18 -13.63 -3.14
N LEU A 7 14.01 -13.08 -2.80
CA LEU A 7 12.84 -13.14 -3.67
C LEU A 7 13.29 -12.69 -5.07
N PRO A 8 12.86 -13.37 -6.14
CA PRO A 8 13.22 -12.96 -7.48
C PRO A 8 12.80 -11.50 -7.68
N ALA A 9 13.76 -10.68 -8.13
CA ALA A 9 13.51 -9.26 -8.38
C ALA A 9 12.32 -9.14 -9.35
N ASN A 10 11.30 -8.38 -8.95
CA ASN A 10 10.01 -8.15 -9.63
C ASN A 10 8.83 -9.07 -9.23
N GLU A 11 8.88 -9.78 -8.11
CA GLU A 11 7.68 -10.40 -7.54
C GLU A 11 7.05 -9.51 -6.45
N ASP A 12 5.88 -8.97 -6.77
CA ASP A 12 4.99 -8.37 -5.78
C ASP A 12 4.58 -9.44 -4.76
N VAL A 13 4.88 -9.21 -3.49
CA VAL A 13 4.52 -10.14 -2.42
C VAL A 13 3.15 -9.77 -1.87
N LEU A 14 2.18 -10.67 -2.01
CA LEU A 14 0.88 -10.55 -1.35
C LEU A 14 1.05 -10.72 0.16
N VAL A 15 0.72 -9.69 0.93
CA VAL A 15 0.89 -9.69 2.40
C VAL A 15 -0.43 -9.74 3.17
N LEU A 16 -1.51 -9.18 2.61
CA LEU A 16 -2.85 -9.19 3.21
C LEU A 16 -3.91 -9.38 2.13
N ASP A 17 -4.95 -10.17 2.43
CA ASP A 17 -6.02 -10.48 1.49
C ASP A 17 -7.34 -10.79 2.25
N ASP A 18 -8.45 -10.17 1.85
CA ASP A 18 -9.80 -10.50 2.35
C ASP A 18 -10.81 -10.82 1.23
N ALA A 19 -10.31 -11.31 0.10
CA ALA A 19 -11.02 -11.61 -1.15
C ALA A 19 -11.52 -10.37 -1.92
N LYS A 20 -11.91 -9.29 -1.25
CA LYS A 20 -12.28 -8.03 -1.92
C LYS A 20 -11.10 -7.08 -2.03
N TYR A 21 -10.31 -6.95 -0.98
CA TYR A 21 -9.13 -6.10 -0.93
C TYR A 21 -7.89 -6.97 -0.76
N PHE A 22 -6.79 -6.52 -1.33
CA PHE A 22 -5.50 -7.16 -1.12
C PHE A 22 -4.39 -6.12 -1.12
N LEU A 23 -3.31 -6.39 -0.39
CA LEU A 23 -2.17 -5.51 -0.27
C LEU A 23 -0.91 -6.26 -0.68
N VAL A 24 -0.15 -5.64 -1.56
CA VAL A 24 1.13 -6.17 -2.04
C VAL A 24 2.29 -5.28 -1.61
N VAL A 25 3.45 -5.87 -1.38
CA VAL A 25 4.72 -5.15 -1.29
C VAL A 25 5.45 -5.34 -2.61
N ALA A 26 5.74 -4.23 -3.29
CA ALA A 26 6.30 -4.23 -4.64
C ALA A 26 7.83 -4.23 -4.59
N PHE A 27 8.41 -5.42 -4.52
CA PHE A 27 9.86 -5.60 -4.62
C PHE A 27 10.29 -5.45 -6.08
N SER A 28 11.09 -4.43 -6.37
CA SER A 28 11.66 -4.21 -7.69
C SER A 28 13.13 -3.84 -7.57
N THR A 29 13.87 -3.93 -8.67
CA THR A 29 15.27 -3.48 -8.72
C THR A 29 15.44 -1.98 -8.46
N ALA A 30 14.37 -1.20 -8.43
CA ALA A 30 14.40 0.23 -8.13
C ALA A 30 14.49 0.55 -6.64
N TYR A 31 14.17 -0.41 -5.76
CA TYR A 31 14.14 -0.21 -4.30
C TYR A 31 14.96 -1.30 -3.60
N ASN A 32 15.55 -0.96 -2.45
CA ASN A 32 16.01 -2.01 -1.54
C ASN A 32 14.79 -2.73 -0.94
N ASP A 33 14.95 -3.99 -0.53
CA ASP A 33 13.87 -4.77 0.09
C ASP A 33 13.24 -4.07 1.32
N ALA A 34 14.06 -3.32 2.06
CA ALA A 34 13.62 -2.53 3.21
C ALA A 34 12.73 -1.34 2.81
N ASP A 35 12.96 -0.78 1.62
CA ASP A 35 12.35 0.46 1.12
C ASP A 35 11.24 0.18 0.10
N ALA A 36 10.98 -1.10 -0.21
CA ALA A 36 9.97 -1.50 -1.18
C ALA A 36 8.57 -0.99 -0.75
N PRO A 37 7.87 -0.23 -1.61
CA PRO A 37 6.58 0.34 -1.30
C PRO A 37 5.49 -0.73 -1.23
N ALA A 38 4.41 -0.39 -0.53
CA ALA A 38 3.22 -1.23 -0.45
C ALA A 38 2.03 -0.57 -1.15
N TYR A 39 1.22 -1.38 -1.85
CA TYR A 39 0.04 -0.90 -2.57
C TYR A 39 -1.19 -1.71 -2.16
N LEU A 40 -2.25 -0.98 -1.82
CA LEU A 40 -3.56 -1.54 -1.50
C LEU A 40 -4.41 -1.54 -2.77
N HIS A 41 -4.97 -2.70 -3.10
CA HIS A 41 -5.80 -2.90 -4.26
C HIS A 41 -7.21 -3.37 -3.88
N LEU A 42 -8.18 -2.96 -4.69
CA LEU A 42 -9.53 -3.49 -4.71
C LEU A 42 -9.66 -4.45 -5.90
N ARG A 43 -10.17 -5.66 -5.66
CA ARG A 43 -10.67 -6.53 -6.73
C ARG A 43 -12.03 -6.01 -7.18
N ASP A 44 -12.09 -5.61 -8.43
CA ASP A 44 -13.30 -5.15 -9.10
C ASP A 44 -13.61 -6.05 -10.31
N VAL A 45 -14.81 -5.94 -10.85
CA VAL A 45 -15.31 -6.75 -11.98
C VAL A 45 -14.42 -6.59 -13.22
N ILE A 46 -13.79 -5.42 -13.38
CA ILE A 46 -12.97 -5.06 -14.54
C ILE A 46 -11.46 -5.33 -14.30
N GLY A 47 -11.06 -5.72 -13.09
CA GLY A 47 -9.68 -6.01 -12.75
C GLY A 47 -9.31 -5.59 -11.33
N GLN A 48 -8.11 -5.03 -11.17
CA GLN A 48 -7.60 -4.60 -9.87
C GLN A 48 -7.28 -3.10 -9.92
N THR A 49 -7.85 -2.35 -8.99
CA THR A 49 -7.65 -0.89 -8.88
C THR A 49 -6.79 -0.61 -7.67
N CYS A 50 -5.71 0.15 -7.84
CA CYS A 50 -4.92 0.64 -6.71
C CYS A 50 -5.69 1.76 -6.00
N ILE A 51 -6.02 1.53 -4.74
CA ILE A 51 -6.84 2.41 -3.91
C ILE A 51 -6.08 2.99 -2.71
N GLY A 52 -4.77 2.72 -2.61
CA GLY A 52 -3.95 3.27 -1.55
C GLY A 52 -2.51 2.81 -1.66
N SER A 53 -1.63 3.52 -0.97
CA SER A 53 -0.20 3.25 -0.97
C SER A 53 0.42 3.52 0.40
N CYS A 54 1.50 2.80 0.69
CA CYS A 54 2.39 3.02 1.81
C CYS A 54 3.81 3.15 1.25
N ILE A 55 4.35 4.37 1.26
CA ILE A 55 5.61 4.72 0.58
C ILE A 55 6.51 5.44 1.57
N GLN A 56 7.81 5.17 1.50
CA GLN A 56 8.78 5.88 2.33
C GLN A 56 9.05 7.29 1.80
N ASN A 57 9.00 8.27 2.69
CA ASN A 57 9.43 9.64 2.47
C ASN A 57 10.97 9.76 2.53
N LEU A 58 11.48 10.90 2.07
CA LEU A 58 12.93 11.20 2.11
C LEU A 58 13.51 11.27 3.53
N ASP A 59 12.68 11.51 4.54
CA ASP A 59 13.07 11.53 5.95
C ASP A 59 13.08 10.13 6.60
N GLY A 60 12.73 9.09 5.84
CA GLY A 60 12.68 7.71 6.30
C GLY A 60 11.34 7.28 6.88
N THR A 61 10.39 8.20 7.07
CA THR A 61 9.03 7.87 7.53
C THR A 61 8.22 7.21 6.42
N TRP A 62 7.25 6.39 6.80
CA TRP A 62 6.35 5.67 5.90
C TRP A 62 5.01 6.36 5.85
N GLN A 63 4.73 7.02 4.73
CA GLN A 63 3.45 7.68 4.51
C GLN A 63 2.43 6.72 3.93
N SER A 64 1.30 6.60 4.60
CA SER A 64 0.15 5.85 4.09
C SER A 64 -0.95 6.77 3.60
N ARG A 65 -1.38 6.56 2.36
CA ARG A 65 -2.48 7.30 1.73
C ARG A 65 -3.52 6.35 1.18
N LEU A 66 -4.77 6.76 1.26
CA LEU A 66 -5.92 6.06 0.70
C LEU A 66 -6.56 6.94 -0.37
N ASN A 67 -6.78 6.41 -1.55
CA ASN A 67 -7.57 7.07 -2.58
C ASN A 67 -9.05 6.94 -2.18
N VAL A 68 -9.75 8.07 -2.12
CA VAL A 68 -11.15 8.17 -1.71
C VAL A 68 -11.96 8.84 -2.82
N ILE A 69 -13.28 8.72 -2.76
CA ILE A 69 -14.17 9.53 -3.60
C ILE A 69 -13.85 11.00 -3.30
N LEU A 70 -13.76 11.82 -4.36
CA LEU A 70 -13.50 13.26 -4.25
C LEU A 70 -14.42 13.85 -3.18
N ASP A 71 -13.80 14.36 -2.12
CA ASP A 71 -14.49 15.10 -1.09
C ASP A 71 -14.50 16.58 -1.50
N ASP A 72 -15.69 17.14 -1.69
CA ASP A 72 -15.87 18.54 -2.11
C ASP A 72 -15.36 19.52 -1.05
N GLU A 73 -15.29 19.14 0.24
CA GLU A 73 -14.80 20.02 1.31
C GLU A 73 -13.27 20.15 1.28
N SER A 74 -12.55 19.03 1.12
CA SER A 74 -11.09 19.04 1.00
C SER A 74 -10.58 19.25 -0.43
N ASN A 75 -11.47 19.18 -1.43
CA ASN A 75 -11.16 19.17 -2.87
C ASN A 75 -10.04 18.18 -3.20
N SER A 76 -10.06 17.01 -2.55
CA SER A 76 -9.05 15.97 -2.70
C SER A 76 -9.68 14.59 -2.78
N ASP A 77 -9.12 13.76 -3.64
CA ASP A 77 -9.41 12.34 -3.82
C ASP A 77 -8.41 11.46 -3.06
N SER A 78 -7.65 12.05 -2.12
CA SER A 78 -6.62 11.35 -1.34
C SER A 78 -6.70 11.70 0.15
N LEU A 79 -6.91 10.67 0.98
CA LEU A 79 -6.89 10.76 2.43
C LEU A 79 -5.51 10.36 2.96
N LEU A 80 -4.85 11.25 3.70
CA LEU A 80 -3.67 10.90 4.49
C LEU A 80 -4.11 10.05 5.69
N VAL A 81 -3.66 8.79 5.73
CA VAL A 81 -3.90 7.88 6.86
C VAL A 81 -2.93 8.20 8.00
N GLY A 82 -1.69 8.54 7.67
CA GLY A 82 -0.65 8.97 8.60
C GLY A 82 0.76 8.76 8.07
N ASP A 83 1.74 9.21 8.85
CA ASP A 83 3.16 8.96 8.68
C ASP A 83 3.65 8.08 9.85
N PHE A 84 4.44 7.05 9.54
CA PHE A 84 4.81 6.00 10.50
C PHE A 84 6.31 5.72 10.49
N ASP A 85 6.88 5.27 11.61
CA ASP A 85 8.30 4.94 11.68
C ASP A 85 8.65 3.60 10.99
N SER A 86 7.64 2.75 10.74
CA SER A 86 7.83 1.45 10.11
C SER A 86 6.85 1.18 8.97
N ARG A 87 7.32 0.46 7.95
CA ARG A 87 6.49 0.00 6.83
C ARG A 87 5.29 -0.82 7.30
N VAL A 88 5.52 -1.70 8.28
CA VAL A 88 4.49 -2.60 8.81
C VAL A 88 3.38 -1.80 9.47
N ASP A 89 3.72 -0.76 10.26
CA ASP A 89 2.71 0.09 10.89
C ASP A 89 1.87 0.83 9.84
N GLY A 90 2.52 1.39 8.82
CA GLY A 90 1.81 2.02 7.71
C GLY A 90 0.87 1.06 6.98
N ILE A 91 1.35 -0.15 6.66
CA ILE A 91 0.53 -1.20 6.04
C ILE A 91 -0.68 -1.56 6.91
N VAL A 92 -0.49 -1.75 8.22
CA VAL A 92 -1.56 -2.13 9.14
C VAL A 92 -2.63 -1.03 9.23
N HIS A 93 -2.21 0.23 9.37
CA HIS A 93 -3.15 1.35 9.45
C HIS A 93 -3.88 1.55 8.12
N LEU A 94 -3.19 1.47 6.98
CA LEU A 94 -3.79 1.51 5.66
C LEU A 94 -4.85 0.41 5.50
N TRP A 95 -4.51 -0.83 5.90
CA TRP A 95 -5.41 -1.97 5.84
C TRP A 95 -6.66 -1.79 6.69
N GLN A 96 -6.55 -1.23 7.90
CA GLN A 96 -7.69 -0.94 8.76
C GLN A 96 -8.67 0.05 8.12
N GLN A 97 -8.17 0.98 7.31
CA GLN A 97 -8.99 2.00 6.64
C GLN A 97 -9.50 1.58 5.26
N ARG A 98 -9.10 0.41 4.72
CA ARG A 98 -9.39 -0.03 3.34
C ARG A 98 -10.84 0.11 2.88
N LYS A 99 -11.80 -0.05 3.79
CA LYS A 99 -13.24 0.03 3.49
C LYS A 99 -13.74 1.46 3.27
N LYS A 100 -12.93 2.48 3.60
CA LYS A 100 -13.26 3.89 3.38
C LYS A 100 -12.97 4.38 1.96
N ALA A 101 -12.18 3.64 1.18
CA ALA A 101 -11.77 4.06 -0.18
C ALA A 101 -12.97 4.28 -1.12
N PHE A 102 -14.08 3.58 -0.88
CA PHE A 102 -15.33 3.71 -1.63
C PHE A 102 -16.51 3.38 -0.72
N CYS A 103 -17.24 4.41 -0.26
CA CYS A 103 -18.62 4.27 0.15
C CYS A 103 -19.48 4.65 -1.07
N ILE A 104 -20.00 3.64 -1.77
CA ILE A 104 -21.11 3.81 -2.71
C ILE A 104 -22.38 3.40 -1.97
#